data_AF-A0A812KHS0-F1
#
_entry.id   AF-A0A812KHS0-F1
#
_cell.length_a   1.000
_cell.length_b   1.000
_cell.length_c   1.000
_cell.angle_alpha   90.00
_cell.angle_beta   90.00
_cell.angle_gamma   90.00
#
_symmetry.space_group_name_H-M   'P 1'
#
loop_
_entity.id
_entity.type
_entity.pdbx_description
1 polymer ?
#
loop_
_entity_poly.entity_id
_entity_poly.type
_entity_poly.pdbx_seq_one_letter_code
_entity_poly.pdbx_strand_id
1 'polypeptide(L)'
;MPTILESLVGTYLGANLDEKASSSLLALPSPVTALSILNKVASNQDEVRNMSAFVSTAVRNALPTPGKQELESAIALMEQARQLDEKAIRELQQKSTQVACNALGVLLQQTEGSVRNPSAYVCRNLQNDRRGPEDHPGLPYQGHTAIPPPRAAPPPPAPAFTGGLIPAARPLVEISPGGLEVLDGLLAKWRPSIDQQAWQSLMALDSMAVDILQELDQKADQIRSPSAYVQRAVGNAKAGHTPGRARSGHAHVPMAPMTIPAAPPPPSHGFPGGGGLGLAPHDEAPEVGNLFSEQASWSPSAFSRASNGDPGKANLISQPSEAFYGCEDVLRLLDEDAMRALDNLSEEAARKIVLQLSDQRSKVNNPSAYVMKAARNAQQDPPGASRLAMQENISQPPPMDGDGIELEEEIGQLSALLDEKAMSALHELPPSSAVHIVRKLRMQEAQVTNASAWVCKAVGNMKRPPPAAGGPEFAKRARV
;
A
#
# COMPACT_ATOMS: atom_id res chain seq x y z
N MET A 1 30.23 -4.35 -9.26
CA MET A 1 29.57 -5.12 -8.18
C MET A 1 28.42 -5.86 -8.83
N PRO A 2 28.29 -7.17 -8.61
CA PRO A 2 27.18 -7.92 -9.17
C PRO A 2 25.85 -7.41 -8.60
N THR A 3 24.80 -7.50 -9.40
CA THR A 3 23.42 -7.34 -8.94
C THR A 3 23.01 -8.52 -8.06
N ILE A 4 21.95 -8.37 -7.27
CA ILE A 4 21.40 -9.46 -6.47
C ILE A 4 21.04 -10.66 -7.36
N LEU A 5 20.48 -10.42 -8.56
CA LEU A 5 20.20 -11.49 -9.51
C LEU A 5 21.47 -12.22 -9.97
N GLU A 6 22.54 -11.48 -10.32
CA GLU A 6 23.82 -12.07 -10.73
C GLU A 6 24.45 -12.91 -9.61
N SER A 7 24.39 -12.44 -8.36
CA SER A 7 24.86 -13.20 -7.19
C SER A 7 24.06 -14.49 -7.01
N LEU A 8 22.74 -14.44 -7.18
CA LEU A 8 21.88 -15.65 -7.11
C LEU A 8 22.20 -16.64 -8.25
N VAL A 9 22.39 -16.16 -9.49
CA VAL A 9 22.82 -17.02 -10.61
C VAL A 9 24.14 -17.69 -10.29
N GLY A 10 25.12 -16.94 -9.77
CA GLY A 10 26.43 -17.46 -9.36
C GLY A 10 26.33 -18.47 -8.22
N THR A 11 25.43 -18.26 -7.26
CA THR A 11 25.25 -19.13 -6.10
C THR A 11 24.58 -20.46 -6.46
N TYR A 12 23.52 -20.42 -7.27
CA TYR A 12 22.72 -21.62 -7.58
C TYR A 12 23.26 -22.44 -8.76
N LEU A 13 23.85 -21.79 -9.76
CA LEU A 13 24.33 -22.47 -10.96
C LEU A 13 25.86 -22.56 -11.04
N GLY A 14 26.58 -21.64 -10.39
CA GLY A 14 28.03 -21.68 -10.26
C GLY A 14 28.75 -21.89 -11.60
N ALA A 15 29.77 -22.75 -11.59
CA ALA A 15 30.58 -23.10 -12.77
C ALA A 15 29.89 -24.05 -13.77
N ASN A 16 28.67 -24.53 -13.47
CA ASN A 16 27.96 -25.47 -14.34
C ASN A 16 27.21 -24.77 -15.49
N LEU A 17 27.16 -23.44 -15.46
CA LEU A 17 26.51 -22.63 -16.49
C LEU A 17 27.57 -21.96 -17.38
N ASP A 18 27.43 -22.18 -18.68
CA ASP A 18 28.20 -21.48 -19.71
C ASP A 18 27.88 -19.98 -19.71
N GLU A 19 28.89 -19.15 -19.99
CA GLU A 19 28.78 -17.69 -19.98
C GLU A 19 27.67 -17.17 -20.90
N LYS A 20 27.43 -17.83 -22.04
CA LYS A 20 26.36 -17.46 -22.98
C LYS A 20 24.98 -17.74 -22.40
N ALA A 21 24.81 -18.85 -21.70
CA ALA A 21 23.54 -19.19 -21.04
C ALA A 21 23.27 -18.24 -19.86
N SER A 22 24.31 -17.91 -19.09
CA SER A 22 24.25 -16.89 -18.02
C SER A 22 23.84 -15.52 -18.56
N SER A 23 24.53 -15.04 -19.60
CA SER A 23 24.24 -13.76 -20.24
C SER A 23 22.84 -13.71 -20.84
N SER A 24 22.37 -14.80 -21.45
CA SER A 24 21.01 -14.89 -22.00
C SER A 24 19.94 -14.86 -20.90
N LEU A 25 20.20 -15.47 -19.75
CA LEU A 25 19.29 -15.46 -18.60
C LEU A 25 19.20 -14.06 -17.97
N LEU A 26 20.33 -13.37 -17.85
CA LEU A 26 20.40 -12.00 -17.31
C LEU A 26 19.81 -10.95 -18.28
N ALA A 27 19.82 -11.22 -19.58
CA ALA A 27 19.24 -10.35 -20.61
C ALA A 27 17.70 -10.44 -20.70
N LEU A 28 17.04 -11.29 -19.91
CA LEU A 28 15.58 -11.38 -19.91
C LEU A 28 14.93 -10.05 -19.47
N PRO A 29 13.83 -9.62 -20.11
CA PRO A 29 13.13 -8.38 -19.73
C PRO A 29 12.59 -8.40 -18.29
N SER A 30 12.28 -9.59 -17.78
CA SER A 30 11.68 -9.82 -16.46
C SER A 30 12.66 -10.59 -15.56
N PRO A 31 13.27 -9.94 -14.55
CA PRO A 31 14.12 -10.59 -13.56
C PRO A 31 13.41 -11.73 -12.80
N VAL A 32 12.08 -11.63 -12.65
CA VAL A 32 11.25 -12.64 -11.98
C VAL A 32 11.19 -13.94 -12.81
N THR A 33 11.10 -13.82 -14.12
CA THR A 33 11.11 -14.97 -15.03
C THR A 33 12.48 -15.67 -14.99
N ALA A 34 13.57 -14.90 -14.89
CA ALA A 34 14.90 -15.46 -14.67
C ALA A 34 14.99 -16.27 -13.36
N LEU A 35 14.47 -15.74 -12.24
CA LEU A 35 14.38 -16.49 -10.97
C LEU A 35 13.51 -17.75 -11.07
N SER A 36 12.39 -17.70 -11.81
CA SER A 36 11.55 -18.89 -12.01
C SER A 36 12.30 -19.98 -12.77
N ILE A 37 13.08 -19.63 -13.78
CA ILE A 37 13.94 -20.57 -14.51
C ILE A 37 15.02 -21.14 -13.58
N LEU A 38 15.67 -20.30 -12.77
CA LEU A 38 16.64 -20.74 -11.77
C LEU A 38 16.04 -21.75 -10.78
N ASN A 39 14.83 -21.48 -10.28
CA ASN A 39 14.15 -22.38 -9.35
C ASN A 39 13.85 -23.75 -9.99
N LYS A 40 13.44 -23.75 -11.27
CA LYS A 40 13.21 -24.99 -12.03
C LYS A 40 14.50 -25.78 -12.25
N VAL A 41 15.63 -25.11 -12.49
CA VAL A 41 16.93 -25.78 -12.64
C VAL A 41 17.38 -26.37 -11.31
N ALA A 42 17.28 -25.59 -10.22
CA ALA A 42 17.63 -26.03 -8.87
C ALA A 42 16.79 -27.23 -8.42
N SER A 43 15.50 -27.27 -8.79
CA SER A 43 14.60 -28.37 -8.45
C SER A 43 14.84 -29.64 -9.28
N ASN A 44 15.45 -29.53 -10.47
CA ASN A 44 15.71 -30.66 -11.39
C ASN A 44 17.21 -30.92 -11.56
N GLN A 45 18.03 -30.57 -10.55
CA GLN A 45 19.49 -30.58 -10.67
C GLN A 45 20.03 -31.99 -11.04
N ASP A 46 19.40 -33.04 -10.52
CA ASP A 46 19.82 -34.44 -10.74
C ASP A 46 19.35 -35.00 -12.09
N GLU A 47 18.29 -34.45 -12.67
CA GLU A 47 17.72 -34.92 -13.94
C GLU A 47 18.37 -34.24 -15.16
N VAL A 48 18.80 -32.99 -15.00
CA VAL A 48 19.30 -32.17 -16.10
C VAL A 48 20.80 -32.42 -16.33
N ARG A 49 21.12 -33.27 -17.31
CA ARG A 49 22.51 -33.55 -17.73
C ARG A 49 23.29 -32.32 -18.19
N ASN A 50 22.64 -31.34 -18.81
CA ASN A 50 23.26 -30.12 -19.31
C ASN A 50 22.43 -28.89 -18.94
N MET A 51 22.83 -28.22 -17.85
CA MET A 51 22.13 -27.05 -17.32
C MET A 51 22.11 -25.87 -18.31
N SER A 52 23.22 -25.65 -19.03
CA SER A 52 23.34 -24.56 -20.01
C SER A 52 22.34 -24.70 -21.16
N ALA A 53 22.15 -25.92 -21.67
CA ALA A 53 21.18 -26.22 -22.71
C ALA A 53 19.74 -26.07 -22.21
N PHE A 54 19.46 -26.52 -20.98
CA PHE A 54 18.15 -26.37 -20.35
C PHE A 54 17.79 -24.89 -20.15
N VAL A 55 18.69 -24.10 -19.56
CA VAL A 55 18.50 -22.66 -19.35
C VAL A 55 18.31 -21.93 -20.67
N SER A 56 19.14 -22.19 -21.68
CA SER A 56 19.01 -21.55 -23.00
C SER A 56 17.65 -21.85 -23.66
N THR A 57 17.14 -23.09 -23.50
CA THR A 57 15.82 -23.49 -24.02
C THR A 57 14.70 -22.82 -23.22
N ALA A 58 14.82 -22.77 -21.90
CA ALA A 58 13.85 -22.12 -21.02
C ALA A 58 13.77 -20.61 -21.28
N VAL A 59 14.90 -19.93 -21.47
CA VAL A 59 14.97 -18.49 -21.82
C VAL A 59 14.30 -18.23 -23.17
N ARG A 60 14.49 -19.09 -24.17
CA ARG A 60 13.83 -18.96 -25.48
C ARG A 60 12.31 -19.12 -25.38
N ASN A 61 11.84 -20.00 -24.50
CA ASN A 61 10.41 -20.27 -24.30
C ASN A 61 9.77 -19.33 -23.26
N ALA A 62 10.55 -18.45 -22.63
CA ALA A 62 10.08 -17.56 -21.59
C ALA A 62 9.09 -16.53 -22.16
N LEU A 63 7.98 -16.34 -21.45
CA LEU A 63 7.03 -15.28 -21.78
C LEU A 63 7.58 -13.92 -21.28
N PRO A 64 7.29 -12.81 -21.99
CA PRO A 64 7.78 -11.49 -21.61
C PRO A 64 7.14 -10.98 -20.31
N THR A 65 5.92 -11.44 -20.00
CA THR A 65 5.17 -11.04 -18.80
C THR A 65 5.07 -12.21 -17.82
N PRO A 66 5.65 -12.10 -16.61
CA PRO A 66 5.65 -13.19 -15.65
C PRO A 66 4.24 -13.50 -15.14
N GLY A 67 3.88 -14.78 -15.25
CA GLY A 67 2.62 -15.31 -14.72
C GLY A 67 2.64 -15.51 -13.20
N LYS A 68 1.49 -15.86 -12.61
CA LYS A 68 1.37 -16.14 -11.16
C LYS A 68 2.29 -17.28 -10.71
N GLN A 69 2.37 -18.36 -11.50
CA GLN A 69 3.23 -19.51 -11.19
C GLN A 69 4.73 -19.15 -11.24
N GLU A 70 5.13 -18.26 -12.15
CA GLU A 70 6.52 -17.79 -12.22
C GLU A 70 6.87 -16.93 -11.01
N LEU A 71 5.95 -16.05 -10.60
CA LEU A 71 6.09 -15.27 -9.37
C LEU A 71 6.21 -16.16 -8.13
N GLU A 72 5.36 -17.18 -7.99
CA GLU A 72 5.43 -18.12 -6.86
C GLU A 72 6.76 -18.88 -6.83
N SER A 73 7.24 -19.33 -8.00
CA SER A 73 8.55 -19.98 -8.12
C SER A 73 9.71 -19.05 -7.74
N ALA A 74 9.63 -17.79 -8.14
CA ALA A 74 10.63 -16.78 -7.81
C ALA A 74 10.63 -16.45 -6.30
N ILE A 75 9.45 -16.36 -5.69
CA ILE A 75 9.31 -16.16 -4.25
C ILE A 75 9.91 -17.33 -3.47
N ALA A 76 9.61 -18.57 -3.87
CA ALA A 76 10.15 -19.77 -3.23
C ALA A 76 11.69 -19.80 -3.27
N LEU A 77 12.28 -19.42 -4.41
CA LEU A 77 13.75 -19.33 -4.53
C LEU A 77 14.34 -18.23 -3.63
N MET A 78 13.68 -17.07 -3.54
CA MET A 78 14.12 -15.97 -2.66
C MET A 78 14.01 -16.31 -1.17
N GLU A 79 13.00 -17.10 -0.80
CA GLU A 79 12.85 -17.66 0.54
C GLU A 79 13.98 -18.66 0.86
N GLN A 80 14.27 -19.57 -0.07
CA GLN A 80 15.35 -20.54 0.07
C GLN A 80 16.72 -19.84 0.21
N ALA A 81 16.94 -18.76 -0.53
CA ALA A 81 18.12 -17.91 -0.44
C ALA A 81 18.17 -17.03 0.83
N ARG A 82 17.13 -17.09 1.68
CA ARG A 82 16.93 -16.27 2.89
C ARG A 82 17.03 -14.76 2.62
N GLN A 83 16.64 -14.35 1.41
CA GLN A 83 16.62 -12.94 1.03
C GLN A 83 15.31 -12.28 1.47
N LEU A 84 14.21 -13.04 1.54
CA LEU A 84 12.90 -12.56 1.97
C LEU A 84 12.45 -13.27 3.23
N ASP A 85 11.80 -12.52 4.12
CA ASP A 85 11.13 -13.04 5.30
C ASP A 85 9.67 -13.42 5.01
N GLU A 86 9.07 -14.18 5.92
CA GLU A 86 7.70 -14.68 5.78
C GLU A 86 6.68 -13.54 5.65
N LYS A 87 6.94 -12.38 6.25
CA LYS A 87 6.05 -11.21 6.15
C LYS A 87 6.06 -10.63 4.74
N ALA A 88 7.24 -10.41 4.15
CA ALA A 88 7.39 -9.91 2.79
C ALA A 88 6.77 -10.88 1.78
N ILE A 89 6.94 -12.18 2.00
CA ILE A 89 6.32 -13.24 1.18
C ILE A 89 4.79 -13.13 1.22
N ARG A 90 4.18 -13.04 2.42
CA ARG A 90 2.73 -12.86 2.57
C ARG A 90 2.25 -11.57 1.91
N GLU A 91 3.00 -10.46 2.05
CA GLU A 91 2.65 -9.20 1.39
C GLU A 91 2.70 -9.30 -0.13
N LEU A 92 3.71 -9.97 -0.71
CA LEU A 92 3.80 -10.21 -2.16
C LEU A 92 2.62 -11.06 -2.67
N GLN A 93 2.28 -12.14 -1.96
CA GLN A 93 1.19 -13.04 -2.33
C GLN A 93 -0.20 -12.39 -2.25
N GLN A 94 -0.38 -11.39 -1.38
CA GLN A 94 -1.64 -10.65 -1.26
C GLN A 94 -1.84 -9.60 -2.37
N LYS A 95 -0.81 -9.27 -3.15
CA LYS A 95 -0.84 -8.22 -4.16
C LYS A 95 -1.14 -8.79 -5.55
N SER A 96 -1.55 -7.91 -6.46
CA SER A 96 -1.65 -8.30 -7.87
C SER A 96 -0.29 -8.74 -8.39
N THR A 97 -0.26 -9.78 -9.23
CA THR A 97 0.96 -10.35 -9.81
C THR A 97 1.87 -9.27 -10.41
N GLN A 98 1.32 -8.30 -11.13
CA GLN A 98 2.11 -7.24 -11.76
C GLN A 98 2.88 -6.38 -10.73
N VAL A 99 2.20 -5.93 -9.68
CA VAL A 99 2.80 -5.12 -8.61
C VAL A 99 3.88 -5.91 -7.86
N ALA A 100 3.62 -7.18 -7.54
CA ALA A 100 4.59 -8.04 -6.90
C ALA A 100 5.82 -8.29 -7.78
N CYS A 101 5.62 -8.56 -9.08
CA CYS A 101 6.71 -8.72 -10.03
C CYS A 101 7.55 -7.45 -10.20
N ASN A 102 6.91 -6.28 -10.26
CA ASN A 102 7.61 -5.00 -10.34
C ASN A 102 8.46 -4.77 -9.07
N ALA A 103 7.87 -4.96 -7.89
CA ALA A 103 8.58 -4.76 -6.62
C ALA A 103 9.80 -5.68 -6.48
N LEU A 104 9.66 -6.96 -6.86
CA LEU A 104 10.78 -7.91 -6.91
C LEU A 104 11.81 -7.55 -7.98
N GLY A 105 11.37 -7.15 -9.18
CA GLY A 105 12.26 -6.74 -10.26
C GLY A 105 13.17 -5.58 -9.86
N VAL A 106 12.62 -4.57 -9.18
CA VAL A 106 13.40 -3.43 -8.68
C VAL A 106 14.44 -3.87 -7.63
N LEU A 107 14.08 -4.81 -6.73
CA LEU A 107 15.03 -5.37 -5.77
C LEU A 107 16.17 -6.11 -6.48
N LEU A 108 15.85 -6.98 -7.44
CA LEU A 108 16.82 -7.86 -8.10
C LEU A 108 17.86 -7.11 -8.93
N GLN A 109 17.52 -5.92 -9.41
CA GLN A 109 18.43 -5.03 -10.14
C GLN A 109 19.35 -4.22 -9.21
N GLN A 110 19.13 -4.22 -7.89
CA GLN A 110 20.04 -3.55 -6.97
C GLN A 110 21.37 -4.29 -6.90
N THR A 111 22.44 -3.54 -6.65
CA THR A 111 23.77 -4.10 -6.41
C THR A 111 23.80 -4.84 -5.07
N GLU A 112 24.48 -5.97 -5.05
CA GLU A 112 24.65 -6.75 -3.83
C GLU A 112 25.35 -5.91 -2.74
N GLY A 113 24.79 -5.91 -1.54
CA GLY A 113 25.25 -5.07 -0.42
C GLY A 113 24.68 -3.64 -0.39
N SER A 114 24.09 -3.13 -1.48
CA SER A 114 23.43 -1.81 -1.48
C SER A 114 22.13 -1.82 -0.66
N VAL A 115 21.43 -2.95 -0.64
CA VAL A 115 20.19 -3.11 0.13
C VAL A 115 20.51 -3.86 1.41
N ARG A 116 20.49 -3.14 2.54
CA ARG A 116 20.79 -3.71 3.87
C ARG A 116 19.76 -4.77 4.31
N ASN A 117 18.50 -4.60 3.92
CA ASN A 117 17.40 -5.51 4.26
C ASN A 117 16.45 -5.65 3.05
N PRO A 118 16.56 -6.74 2.27
CA PRO A 118 15.75 -6.94 1.07
C PRO A 118 14.25 -7.06 1.37
N SER A 119 13.85 -7.76 2.44
CA SER A 119 12.44 -7.87 2.86
C SER A 119 11.79 -6.52 3.10
N ALA A 120 12.46 -5.66 3.87
CA ALA A 120 11.96 -4.31 4.17
C ALA A 120 11.88 -3.44 2.91
N TYR A 121 12.83 -3.59 1.98
CA TYR A 121 12.85 -2.88 0.71
C TYR A 121 11.64 -3.27 -0.16
N VAL A 122 11.33 -4.56 -0.28
CA VAL A 122 10.17 -5.05 -1.03
C VAL A 122 8.86 -4.56 -0.40
N CYS A 123 8.67 -4.73 0.92
CA CYS A 123 7.47 -4.24 1.60
C CYS A 123 7.27 -2.73 1.38
N ARG A 124 8.35 -1.93 1.42
CA ARG A 124 8.28 -0.50 1.14
C ARG A 124 7.86 -0.19 -0.30
N ASN A 125 8.40 -0.91 -1.28
CA ASN A 125 7.99 -0.76 -2.68
C ASN A 125 6.51 -1.12 -2.88
N LEU A 126 6.04 -2.21 -2.27
CA LEU A 126 4.62 -2.60 -2.29
C LEU A 126 3.70 -1.56 -1.62
N GLN A 127 4.19 -0.89 -0.58
CA GLN A 127 3.46 0.20 0.08
C GLN A 127 3.42 1.48 -0.75
N ASN A 128 4.50 1.78 -1.48
CA ASN A 128 4.55 2.93 -2.39
C ASN A 128 3.58 2.74 -3.56
N ASP A 129 3.53 1.54 -4.16
CA ASP A 129 2.56 1.20 -5.21
C ASP A 129 1.11 1.24 -4.72
N ARG A 130 0.89 0.96 -3.43
CA ARG A 130 -0.41 1.10 -2.77
C ARG A 130 -0.91 2.54 -2.73
N ARG A 131 0.01 3.49 -2.62
CA ARG A 131 -0.30 4.93 -2.67
C ARG A 131 -0.35 5.40 -4.11
N GLY A 132 -0.98 4.61 -4.98
CA GLY A 132 -0.97 4.82 -6.42
C GLY A 132 -1.25 6.28 -6.79
N PRO A 133 -0.88 6.69 -8.01
CA PRO A 133 -1.07 8.08 -8.48
C PRO A 133 -2.53 8.58 -8.39
N GLU A 134 -3.49 7.67 -8.19
CA GLU A 134 -4.94 7.90 -8.07
C GLU A 134 -5.38 8.53 -6.74
N ASP A 135 -4.60 8.43 -5.65
CA ASP A 135 -4.94 9.08 -4.37
C ASP A 135 -4.59 10.59 -4.34
N HIS A 136 -4.30 11.17 -5.51
CA HIS A 136 -4.38 12.61 -5.76
C HIS A 136 -5.64 12.92 -6.57
N PRO A 137 -6.71 13.44 -5.93
CA PRO A 137 -7.91 13.83 -6.66
C PRO A 137 -7.60 15.02 -7.55
N GLY A 138 -7.41 14.82 -8.85
CA GLY A 138 -7.61 15.89 -9.81
C GLY A 138 -6.75 16.01 -11.06
N LEU A 139 -6.00 14.99 -11.54
CA LEU A 139 -5.36 15.11 -12.86
C LEU A 139 -5.48 13.83 -13.72
N PRO A 140 -5.86 13.96 -15.02
CA PRO A 140 -5.95 12.83 -15.93
C PRO A 140 -4.56 12.27 -16.25
N TYR A 141 -4.37 10.99 -15.94
CA TYR A 141 -3.13 10.25 -16.19
C TYR A 141 -3.04 9.83 -17.67
N GLN A 142 -2.06 10.36 -18.41
CA GLN A 142 -1.69 9.82 -19.74
C GLN A 142 -0.67 8.69 -19.54
N GLY A 143 -1.12 7.45 -19.78
CA GLY A 143 -0.25 6.28 -19.79
C GLY A 143 0.71 6.30 -20.98
N HIS A 144 2.01 6.35 -20.71
CA HIS A 144 3.06 6.10 -21.69
C HIS A 144 3.48 4.62 -21.67
N THR A 145 2.90 3.80 -22.54
CA THR A 145 3.54 2.61 -23.14
C THR A 145 2.76 2.18 -24.39
N ALA A 146 2.87 2.95 -25.48
CA ALA A 146 2.65 2.45 -26.83
C ALA A 146 3.31 3.41 -27.83
N ILE A 147 4.42 2.97 -28.44
CA ILE A 147 4.97 3.59 -29.64
C ILE A 147 3.98 3.30 -30.78
N PRO A 148 3.33 4.30 -31.41
CA PRO A 148 2.52 4.04 -32.58
C PRO A 148 3.41 3.76 -33.80
N PRO A 149 3.00 2.88 -34.74
CA PRO A 149 3.76 2.62 -35.96
C PRO A 149 3.82 3.86 -36.87
N PRO A 150 4.86 3.98 -37.72
CA PRO A 150 5.04 5.15 -38.57
C PRO A 150 3.89 5.24 -39.59
N ARG A 151 3.05 6.26 -39.46
CA ARG A 151 2.05 6.60 -40.47
C ARG A 151 2.76 7.22 -41.68
N ALA A 152 2.44 6.70 -42.85
CA ALA A 152 2.92 7.17 -44.14
C ALA A 152 2.66 8.67 -44.35
N ALA A 153 3.62 9.34 -45.01
CA ALA A 153 3.60 10.76 -45.29
C ALA A 153 2.34 11.18 -46.09
N PRO A 154 1.64 12.25 -45.68
CA PRO A 154 0.55 12.81 -46.49
C PRO A 154 1.10 13.61 -47.69
N PRO A 155 0.37 13.63 -48.83
CA PRO A 155 0.75 14.40 -50.02
C PRO A 155 0.61 15.93 -49.79
N PRO A 156 1.33 16.76 -50.55
CA PRO A 156 1.32 18.21 -50.38
C PRO A 156 -0.04 18.82 -50.77
N PRO A 157 -0.58 19.78 -49.99
CA PRO A 157 -1.83 20.44 -50.32
C PRO A 157 -1.65 21.54 -51.38
N ALA A 158 -2.59 21.59 -52.33
CA ALA A 158 -2.78 22.68 -53.28
C ALA A 158 -3.29 23.96 -52.57
N PRO A 159 -3.06 25.15 -53.14
CA PRO A 159 -3.45 26.42 -52.51
C PRO A 159 -4.91 26.74 -52.83
N ALA A 160 -5.74 26.88 -51.80
CA ALA A 160 -7.01 27.59 -51.93
C ALA A 160 -7.39 28.30 -50.63
N PHE A 161 -7.58 29.60 -50.79
CA PHE A 161 -8.31 30.52 -49.91
C PHE A 161 -9.57 29.88 -49.32
N THR A 162 -9.89 30.21 -48.06
CA THR A 162 -11.10 30.96 -47.63
C THR A 162 -11.24 30.81 -46.10
N GLY A 163 -11.60 31.90 -45.43
CA GLY A 163 -11.47 32.08 -43.98
C GLY A 163 -12.31 31.16 -43.09
N GLY A 164 -11.81 30.98 -41.87
CA GLY A 164 -12.47 30.21 -40.82
C GLY A 164 -11.65 30.16 -39.54
N LEU A 165 -11.96 31.07 -38.62
CA LEU A 165 -11.77 31.06 -37.16
C LEU A 165 -10.63 30.18 -36.57
N ILE A 166 -9.56 30.86 -36.15
CA ILE A 166 -8.41 30.31 -35.44
C ILE A 166 -8.78 30.08 -33.96
N PRO A 167 -8.52 28.90 -33.36
CA PRO A 167 -8.61 28.74 -31.91
C PRO A 167 -7.47 29.49 -31.22
N ALA A 168 -7.80 30.25 -30.18
CA ALA A 168 -6.93 31.15 -29.45
C ALA A 168 -5.55 30.55 -29.12
N ALA A 169 -4.51 31.21 -29.61
CA ALA A 169 -3.12 30.95 -29.26
C ALA A 169 -2.93 31.07 -27.73
N ARG A 170 -2.20 30.12 -27.15
CA ARG A 170 -1.68 30.27 -25.79
C ARG A 170 -0.88 31.58 -25.72
N PRO A 171 -1.09 32.42 -24.69
CA PRO A 171 -0.34 33.65 -24.55
C PRO A 171 1.14 33.31 -24.43
N LEU A 172 1.94 33.83 -25.35
CA LEU A 172 3.39 33.85 -25.26
C LEU A 172 3.72 34.64 -23.99
N VAL A 173 4.15 33.96 -22.93
CA VAL A 173 4.63 34.63 -21.72
C VAL A 173 5.89 35.37 -22.13
N GLU A 174 5.78 36.69 -22.22
CA GLU A 174 6.88 37.61 -22.51
C GLU A 174 7.87 37.51 -21.35
N ILE A 175 8.91 36.70 -21.54
CA ILE A 175 9.99 36.55 -20.57
C ILE A 175 10.69 37.91 -20.52
N SER A 176 10.50 38.62 -19.42
CA SER A 176 11.14 39.91 -19.19
C SER A 176 12.66 39.76 -19.40
N PRO A 177 13.31 40.58 -20.24
CA PRO A 177 14.68 40.36 -20.72
C PRO A 177 15.74 40.26 -19.60
N GLY A 178 15.43 40.72 -18.39
CA GLY A 178 16.31 40.56 -17.22
C GLY A 178 16.31 39.16 -16.56
N GLY A 179 15.41 38.25 -16.95
CA GLY A 179 15.30 36.93 -16.31
C GLY A 179 16.47 35.99 -16.61
N LEU A 180 17.07 36.11 -17.79
CA LEU A 180 18.16 35.22 -18.23
C LEU A 180 19.49 35.55 -17.54
N GLU A 181 19.79 36.82 -17.28
CA GLU A 181 21.02 37.21 -16.58
C GLU A 181 21.02 36.72 -15.11
N VAL A 182 19.86 36.76 -14.46
CA VAL A 182 19.69 36.23 -13.10
C VAL A 182 19.87 34.72 -13.09
N LEU A 183 19.38 34.03 -14.12
CA LEU A 183 19.55 32.59 -14.27
C LEU A 183 21.02 32.22 -14.38
N ASP A 184 21.80 32.89 -15.24
CA ASP A 184 23.22 32.61 -15.42
C ASP A 184 24.03 32.82 -14.13
N GLY A 185 23.70 33.87 -13.36
CA GLY A 185 24.32 34.11 -12.04
C GLY A 185 24.04 32.99 -11.03
N LEU A 186 22.78 32.55 -10.92
CA LEU A 186 22.40 31.45 -10.02
C LEU A 186 22.97 30.11 -10.48
N LEU A 187 22.97 29.85 -11.79
CA LEU A 187 23.55 28.66 -12.39
C LEU A 187 25.05 28.58 -12.09
N ALA A 188 25.80 29.68 -12.28
CA ALA A 188 27.23 29.71 -11.97
C ALA A 188 27.51 29.43 -10.48
N LYS A 189 26.69 29.97 -9.57
CA LYS A 189 26.82 29.78 -8.12
C LYS A 189 26.60 28.32 -7.71
N TRP A 190 25.53 27.68 -8.20
CA TRP A 190 25.10 26.36 -7.72
C TRP A 190 25.69 25.18 -8.50
N ARG A 191 26.24 25.40 -9.71
CA ARG A 191 26.81 24.35 -10.56
C ARG A 191 27.83 23.42 -9.88
N PRO A 192 28.74 23.87 -9.00
CA PRO A 192 29.69 22.96 -8.34
C PRO A 192 29.04 22.04 -7.29
N SER A 193 27.85 22.41 -6.80
CA SER A 193 27.17 21.74 -5.68
C SER A 193 25.98 20.86 -6.08
N ILE A 194 25.50 21.02 -7.32
CA ILE A 194 24.42 20.24 -7.91
C ILE A 194 25.03 19.14 -8.79
N ASP A 195 24.56 17.91 -8.66
CA ASP A 195 25.02 16.80 -9.50
C ASP A 195 24.55 16.95 -10.96
N GLN A 196 25.21 16.20 -11.86
CA GLN A 196 24.95 16.29 -13.29
C GLN A 196 23.51 15.92 -13.67
N GLN A 197 22.88 14.99 -12.94
CA GLN A 197 21.52 14.53 -13.25
C GLN A 197 20.46 15.56 -12.83
N ALA A 198 20.61 16.12 -11.63
CA ALA A 198 19.80 17.22 -11.12
C ALA A 198 19.92 18.43 -12.05
N TRP A 199 21.13 18.72 -12.52
CA TRP A 199 21.40 19.78 -13.49
C TRP A 199 20.66 19.57 -14.82
N GLN A 200 20.79 18.39 -15.44
CA GLN A 200 20.07 18.06 -16.68
C GLN A 200 18.56 18.15 -16.51
N SER A 201 18.05 17.73 -15.35
CA SER A 201 16.62 17.78 -15.03
C SER A 201 16.11 19.22 -14.88
N LEU A 202 16.96 20.11 -14.35
CA LEU A 202 16.66 21.53 -14.18
C LEU A 202 16.67 22.28 -15.53
N MET A 203 17.63 22.00 -16.40
CA MET A 203 17.71 22.60 -17.75
C MET A 203 16.52 22.24 -18.65
N ALA A 204 15.79 21.16 -18.33
CA ALA A 204 14.60 20.76 -19.06
C ALA A 204 13.32 21.56 -18.69
N LEU A 205 13.38 22.46 -17.70
CA LEU A 205 12.22 23.21 -17.18
C LEU A 205 12.14 24.68 -17.60
N ASP A 206 13.01 25.13 -18.52
CA ASP A 206 13.09 26.50 -19.05
C ASP A 206 12.85 27.57 -17.96
N SER A 207 11.69 28.24 -17.98
CA SER A 207 11.36 29.36 -17.08
C SER A 207 11.25 28.97 -15.61
N MET A 208 10.83 27.74 -15.29
CA MET A 208 10.68 27.30 -13.89
C MET A 208 12.03 27.01 -13.21
N ALA A 209 13.11 26.90 -13.99
CA ALA A 209 14.45 26.69 -13.43
C ALA A 209 14.90 27.89 -12.56
N VAL A 210 14.51 29.11 -12.96
CA VAL A 210 14.83 30.35 -12.23
C VAL A 210 14.21 30.32 -10.83
N ASP A 211 12.92 30.02 -10.73
CA ASP A 211 12.18 29.99 -9.46
C ASP A 211 12.76 28.94 -8.51
N ILE A 212 13.08 27.74 -9.04
CA ILE A 212 13.68 26.65 -8.26
C ILE A 212 15.05 27.05 -7.72
N LEU A 213 15.89 27.69 -8.53
CA LEU A 213 17.22 28.14 -8.11
C LEU A 213 17.16 29.30 -7.13
N GLN A 214 16.21 30.23 -7.29
CA GLN A 214 15.99 31.31 -6.32
C GLN A 214 15.54 30.75 -4.97
N GLU A 215 14.62 29.77 -4.95
CA GLU A 215 14.19 29.15 -3.70
C GLU A 215 15.32 28.34 -3.05
N LEU A 216 16.12 27.63 -3.85
CA LEU A 216 17.33 26.96 -3.38
C LEU A 216 18.31 27.96 -2.74
N ASP A 217 18.49 29.13 -3.35
CA ASP A 217 19.38 30.18 -2.84
C ASP A 217 18.92 30.75 -1.51
N GLN A 218 17.61 31.03 -1.39
CA GLN A 218 16.99 31.52 -0.16
C GLN A 218 17.06 30.49 0.99
N LYS A 219 17.08 29.20 0.65
CA LYS A 219 17.08 28.08 1.61
C LYS A 219 18.44 27.37 1.72
N ALA A 220 19.50 27.99 1.20
CA ALA A 220 20.83 27.38 1.13
C ALA A 220 21.28 26.79 2.46
N ASP A 221 21.11 27.53 3.56
CA ASP A 221 21.56 27.13 4.90
C ASP A 221 20.68 26.03 5.54
N GLN A 222 19.48 25.80 5.02
CA GLN A 222 18.54 24.79 5.52
C GLN A 222 18.62 23.47 4.75
N ILE A 223 19.17 23.51 3.53
CA ILE A 223 19.17 22.37 2.62
C ILE A 223 20.49 21.61 2.75
N ARG A 224 20.41 20.42 3.35
CA ARG A 224 21.56 19.52 3.53
C ARG A 224 22.14 18.99 2.20
N SER A 225 21.30 18.87 1.16
CA SER A 225 21.69 18.32 -0.15
C SER A 225 21.00 19.10 -1.29
N PRO A 226 21.72 20.01 -1.96
CA PRO A 226 21.17 20.83 -3.05
C PRO A 226 20.61 19.99 -4.21
N SER A 227 21.33 18.94 -4.64
CA SER A 227 20.88 18.08 -5.75
C SER A 227 19.55 17.39 -5.48
N ALA A 228 19.38 16.83 -4.27
CA ALA A 228 18.15 16.14 -3.89
C ALA A 228 16.97 17.12 -3.82
N TYR A 229 17.21 18.34 -3.35
CA TYR A 229 16.20 19.40 -3.35
C TYR A 229 15.79 19.77 -4.78
N VAL A 230 16.74 20.00 -5.68
CA VAL A 230 16.48 20.35 -7.09
C VAL A 230 15.71 19.25 -7.80
N GLN A 231 16.10 17.97 -7.67
CA GLN A 231 15.37 16.86 -8.30
C GLN A 231 13.92 16.77 -7.82
N ARG A 232 13.69 16.98 -6.51
CA ARG A 232 12.34 17.00 -5.95
C ARG A 232 11.53 18.20 -6.44
N ALA A 233 12.14 19.39 -6.47
CA ALA A 233 11.48 20.61 -6.95
C ALA A 233 11.13 20.49 -8.45
N VAL A 234 12.02 19.93 -9.26
CA VAL A 234 11.77 19.62 -10.67
C VAL A 234 10.62 18.61 -10.82
N GLY A 235 10.60 17.54 -10.00
CA GLY A 235 9.51 16.56 -10.00
C GLY A 235 8.16 17.19 -9.64
N ASN A 236 8.14 18.07 -8.64
CA ASN A 236 6.94 18.82 -8.24
C ASN A 236 6.47 19.76 -9.37
N ALA A 237 7.39 20.51 -9.99
CA ALA A 237 7.10 21.40 -11.10
C ALA A 237 6.50 20.64 -12.30
N LYS A 238 7.07 19.47 -12.64
CA LYS A 238 6.52 18.57 -13.68
C LYS A 238 5.12 18.04 -13.33
N ALA A 239 4.86 17.83 -12.03
CA ALA A 239 3.54 17.46 -11.52
C ALA A 239 2.57 18.66 -11.40
N GLY A 240 2.92 19.85 -11.91
CA GLY A 240 2.10 21.05 -11.83
C GLY A 240 2.07 21.75 -10.48
N HIS A 241 2.91 21.32 -9.53
CA HIS A 241 3.07 21.95 -8.23
C HIS A 241 4.19 22.99 -8.34
N THR A 242 3.82 24.25 -8.58
CA THR A 242 4.79 25.34 -8.66
C THR A 242 5.38 25.60 -7.27
N PRO A 243 6.72 25.54 -7.11
CA PRO A 243 7.37 25.98 -5.88
C PRO A 243 7.11 27.49 -5.67
N GLY A 244 6.90 27.91 -4.44
CA GLY A 244 7.06 29.32 -4.08
C GLY A 244 5.89 30.29 -4.31
N ARG A 245 4.81 29.94 -5.05
CA ARG A 245 3.61 30.81 -5.03
C ARG A 245 2.78 30.54 -3.79
N ALA A 246 3.24 31.07 -2.64
CA ALA A 246 2.38 31.30 -1.50
C ALA A 246 1.08 31.91 -2.04
N ARG A 247 -0.07 31.30 -1.70
CA ARG A 247 -1.40 31.85 -2.02
C ARG A 247 -1.52 33.24 -1.40
N SER A 248 -1.01 34.26 -2.08
CA SER A 248 -1.20 35.66 -1.78
C SER A 248 -2.64 35.99 -2.16
N GLY A 249 -3.56 35.72 -1.24
CA GLY A 249 -4.98 35.82 -1.48
C GLY A 249 -5.81 35.71 -0.21
N HIS A 250 -5.44 36.47 0.84
CA HIS A 250 -6.36 37.19 1.73
C HIS A 250 -5.50 38.13 2.57
N ALA A 251 -5.42 39.38 2.13
CA ALA A 251 -4.86 40.47 2.92
C ALA A 251 -5.72 40.64 4.17
N HIS A 252 -5.25 40.09 5.29
CA HIS A 252 -5.77 40.41 6.60
C HIS A 252 -5.44 41.88 6.86
N VAL A 253 -6.46 42.72 6.90
CA VAL A 253 -6.38 44.12 7.32
C VAL A 253 -5.80 44.14 8.74
N PRO A 254 -4.73 44.90 9.03
CA PRO A 254 -4.19 44.97 10.38
C PRO A 254 -5.18 45.75 11.26
N MET A 255 -5.91 45.04 12.13
CA MET A 255 -6.62 45.68 13.23
C MET A 255 -5.62 46.08 14.32
N ALA A 256 -5.80 47.29 14.83
CA ALA A 256 -4.96 47.94 15.82
C ALA A 256 -4.79 47.13 17.12
N PRO A 257 -3.65 47.27 17.82
CA PRO A 257 -3.37 46.53 19.05
C PRO A 257 -4.24 47.05 20.20
N MET A 258 -5.16 46.21 20.70
CA MET A 258 -5.79 46.42 22.00
C MET A 258 -4.90 45.84 23.10
N THR A 259 -4.51 46.72 24.02
CA THR A 259 -3.75 46.44 25.23
C THR A 259 -4.58 45.60 26.21
N ILE A 260 -4.14 44.37 26.48
CA ILE A 260 -4.72 43.52 27.53
C ILE A 260 -3.85 43.69 28.80
N PRO A 261 -4.44 44.02 29.98
CA PRO A 261 -3.70 44.14 31.23
C PRO A 261 -3.29 42.77 31.80
N ALA A 262 -2.10 42.78 32.43
CA ALA A 262 -1.39 41.62 32.93
C ALA A 262 -2.13 40.84 34.04
N ALA A 263 -2.13 39.51 33.93
CA ALA A 263 -2.57 38.57 34.96
C ALA A 263 -1.46 38.31 36.00
N PRO A 264 -1.80 38.10 37.29
CA PRO A 264 -0.84 37.83 38.37
C PRO A 264 -0.27 36.40 38.34
N PRO A 265 0.94 36.18 38.89
CA PRO A 265 1.61 34.88 38.88
C PRO A 265 1.01 33.86 39.87
N PRO A 266 1.03 32.55 39.55
CA PRO A 266 0.57 31.50 40.47
C PRO A 266 1.57 31.22 41.61
N PRO A 267 1.09 30.76 42.78
CA PRO A 267 1.92 30.48 43.95
C PRO A 267 2.76 29.22 43.79
N SER A 268 4.04 29.36 44.15
CA SER A 268 5.05 28.32 44.28
C SER A 268 4.75 27.39 45.47
N HIS A 269 4.28 26.17 45.19
CA HIS A 269 4.27 25.08 46.15
C HIS A 269 5.56 24.27 46.05
N GLY A 270 6.37 24.34 47.11
CA GLY A 270 7.54 23.50 47.32
C GLY A 270 7.14 22.10 47.74
N PHE A 271 7.70 21.09 47.08
CA PHE A 271 7.70 19.71 47.55
C PHE A 271 9.03 19.42 48.28
N PRO A 272 8.98 18.90 49.51
CA PRO A 272 10.18 18.47 50.23
C PRO A 272 10.58 17.06 49.80
N GLY A 273 11.88 16.78 49.96
CA GLY A 273 12.49 15.53 49.51
C GLY A 273 12.29 14.31 50.40
N GLY A 274 12.67 13.18 49.82
CA GLY A 274 13.07 11.92 50.46
C GLY A 274 14.01 11.24 49.45
N GLY A 275 15.25 10.87 49.79
CA GLY A 275 15.61 9.87 50.81
C GLY A 275 15.22 8.50 50.23
N GLY A 276 16.10 7.74 49.58
CA GLY A 276 17.25 7.06 50.18
C GLY A 276 16.95 5.54 50.25
N LEU A 277 17.99 4.70 50.20
CA LEU A 277 18.01 3.22 50.21
C LEU A 277 17.89 2.58 48.80
N GLY A 278 18.78 1.71 48.32
CA GLY A 278 19.87 0.95 48.93
C GLY A 278 19.65 -0.55 48.74
N LEU A 279 20.69 -1.26 48.25
CA LEU A 279 20.90 -2.73 48.31
C LEU A 279 20.03 -3.56 47.34
N ALA A 280 20.46 -4.62 46.65
CA ALA A 280 21.70 -5.40 46.56
C ALA A 280 21.64 -6.28 45.27
N PRO A 281 22.75 -6.89 44.81
CA PRO A 281 22.79 -7.76 43.64
C PRO A 281 22.42 -9.21 44.02
N HIS A 282 21.79 -9.95 43.10
CA HIS A 282 21.61 -11.38 43.24
C HIS A 282 22.57 -12.13 42.33
N ASP A 283 23.36 -12.96 42.99
CA ASP A 283 24.42 -13.83 42.52
C ASP A 283 23.88 -15.20 42.07
N GLU A 284 24.75 -15.88 41.34
CA GLU A 284 24.92 -17.34 41.20
C GLU A 284 23.89 -18.26 40.52
N ALA A 285 24.46 -19.00 39.56
CA ALA A 285 23.99 -20.23 38.93
C ALA A 285 24.01 -21.43 39.91
N PRO A 286 23.64 -22.66 39.48
CA PRO A 286 24.67 -23.48 38.83
C PRO A 286 24.17 -24.38 37.69
N GLU A 287 25.18 -24.80 36.93
CA GLU A 287 25.22 -25.93 36.01
C GLU A 287 24.67 -27.22 36.63
N VAL A 288 23.96 -28.02 35.83
CA VAL A 288 23.85 -29.47 36.04
C VAL A 288 24.17 -30.14 34.71
N GLY A 289 25.17 -31.03 34.79
CA GLY A 289 25.88 -31.57 33.66
C GLY A 289 25.21 -32.72 32.91
N ASN A 290 25.88 -33.03 31.80
CA ASN A 290 25.80 -34.22 30.99
C ASN A 290 25.68 -35.52 31.80
N LEU A 291 24.80 -36.43 31.37
CA LEU A 291 25.07 -37.86 31.24
C LEU A 291 23.82 -38.53 30.63
N PHE A 292 23.84 -38.93 29.36
CA PHE A 292 23.39 -40.26 28.92
C PHE A 292 23.70 -40.46 27.43
N SER A 293 24.73 -41.26 27.18
CA SER A 293 24.87 -42.03 25.95
C SER A 293 23.86 -43.17 25.99
N GLU A 294 23.01 -43.31 24.98
CA GLU A 294 22.52 -44.63 24.59
C GLU A 294 22.25 -44.71 23.09
N GLN A 295 22.80 -45.77 22.52
CA GLN A 295 22.67 -46.20 21.14
C GLN A 295 21.23 -46.65 20.88
N ALA A 296 20.62 -46.16 19.80
CA ALA A 296 19.51 -46.86 19.18
C ALA A 296 19.49 -46.59 17.67
N SER A 297 19.78 -47.65 16.93
CA SER A 297 19.60 -47.83 15.49
C SER A 297 18.15 -47.58 15.07
N TRP A 298 17.90 -46.60 14.19
CA TRP A 298 16.59 -46.39 13.57
C TRP A 298 16.66 -46.61 12.05
N SER A 299 15.94 -47.64 11.61
CA SER A 299 15.55 -47.89 10.21
C SER A 299 14.39 -46.98 9.80
N PRO A 300 14.21 -46.69 8.50
CA PRO A 300 13.22 -45.73 8.01
C PRO A 300 11.87 -46.40 7.67
N SER A 301 10.76 -45.90 8.20
CA SER A 301 9.42 -46.14 7.64
C SER A 301 8.40 -45.09 8.11
N ALA A 302 7.75 -44.48 7.11
CA ALA A 302 6.41 -43.90 7.09
C ALA A 302 6.03 -42.85 8.17
N PHE A 303 6.00 -41.57 7.76
CA PHE A 303 5.30 -40.51 8.49
C PHE A 303 4.18 -39.91 7.62
N SER A 304 3.00 -40.51 7.67
CA SER A 304 1.73 -39.82 7.41
C SER A 304 1.31 -39.14 8.72
N ARG A 305 1.46 -37.82 8.79
CA ARG A 305 1.07 -37.04 9.96
C ARG A 305 -0.42 -36.69 9.86
N ALA A 306 -1.25 -37.50 10.52
CA ALA A 306 -2.63 -37.14 10.82
C ALA A 306 -2.64 -35.96 11.82
N SER A 307 -3.36 -34.89 11.47
CA SER A 307 -3.70 -33.79 12.38
C SER A 307 -4.81 -34.22 13.34
N ASN A 308 -4.56 -34.14 14.65
CA ASN A 308 -5.57 -34.29 15.69
C ASN A 308 -6.61 -33.17 15.56
N GLY A 309 -7.77 -33.50 14.98
CA GLY A 309 -8.96 -32.66 14.97
C GLY A 309 -9.94 -33.11 16.05
N ASP A 310 -10.39 -32.15 16.83
CA ASP A 310 -11.43 -32.25 17.86
C ASP A 310 -12.72 -32.93 17.33
N PRO A 311 -13.12 -34.12 17.82
CA PRO A 311 -14.25 -34.88 17.28
C PRO A 311 -15.64 -34.31 17.66
N GLY A 312 -15.71 -33.13 18.29
CA GLY A 312 -16.95 -32.51 18.75
C GLY A 312 -17.69 -31.61 17.75
N LYS A 313 -17.08 -31.25 16.61
CA LYS A 313 -17.75 -30.44 15.57
C LYS A 313 -18.31 -31.36 14.49
N ALA A 314 -19.54 -31.83 14.70
CA ALA A 314 -20.29 -32.56 13.71
C ALA A 314 -20.40 -31.74 12.40
N ASN A 315 -20.13 -32.38 11.26
CA ASN A 315 -20.39 -31.88 9.91
C ASN A 315 -21.86 -31.43 9.79
N LEU A 316 -22.12 -30.14 9.99
CA LEU A 316 -23.46 -29.53 9.93
C LEU A 316 -24.05 -29.54 8.50
N ILE A 317 -23.22 -29.70 7.46
CA ILE A 317 -23.67 -29.66 6.05
C ILE A 317 -23.90 -31.06 5.45
N SER A 318 -23.48 -32.15 6.10
CA SER A 318 -23.71 -33.51 5.55
C SER A 318 -25.15 -34.00 5.66
N GLN A 319 -26.00 -33.31 6.44
CA GLN A 319 -27.46 -33.46 6.37
C GLN A 319 -28.03 -32.08 6.08
N PRO A 320 -28.80 -31.89 4.99
CA PRO A 320 -29.39 -30.59 4.69
C PRO A 320 -30.35 -30.23 5.82
N SER A 321 -29.90 -29.37 6.73
CA SER A 321 -30.81 -28.79 7.72
C SER A 321 -31.88 -28.01 6.96
N GLU A 322 -33.12 -28.05 7.46
CA GLU A 322 -34.24 -27.33 6.84
C GLU A 322 -34.00 -25.81 6.70
N ALA A 323 -32.92 -25.29 7.31
CA ALA A 323 -32.53 -23.89 7.24
C ALA A 323 -32.13 -23.38 5.84
N PHE A 324 -31.83 -24.29 4.89
CA PHE A 324 -31.32 -23.95 3.55
C PHE A 324 -32.27 -24.23 2.38
N TYR A 325 -33.55 -24.55 2.64
CA TYR A 325 -34.54 -24.77 1.58
C TYR A 325 -34.58 -23.60 0.58
N GLY A 326 -34.42 -23.90 -0.71
CA GLY A 326 -34.48 -22.93 -1.81
C GLY A 326 -33.13 -22.31 -2.19
N CYS A 327 -32.04 -22.65 -1.51
CA CYS A 327 -30.68 -22.22 -1.87
C CYS A 327 -29.81 -23.36 -2.43
N GLU A 328 -30.37 -24.55 -2.74
CA GLU A 328 -29.59 -25.72 -3.15
C GLU A 328 -28.80 -25.46 -4.45
N ASP A 329 -29.38 -24.70 -5.38
CA ASP A 329 -28.72 -24.35 -6.63
C ASP A 329 -27.51 -23.42 -6.45
N VAL A 330 -27.49 -22.62 -5.38
CA VAL A 330 -26.36 -21.74 -5.08
C VAL A 330 -25.22 -22.54 -4.44
N LEU A 331 -25.55 -23.47 -3.54
CA LEU A 331 -24.55 -24.32 -2.88
C LEU A 331 -23.80 -25.23 -3.88
N ARG A 332 -24.49 -25.70 -4.93
CA ARG A 332 -23.86 -26.49 -6.01
C ARG A 332 -22.83 -25.72 -6.84
N LEU A 333 -22.84 -24.38 -6.78
CA LEU A 333 -21.88 -23.53 -7.49
C LEU A 333 -20.65 -23.18 -6.65
N LEU A 334 -20.61 -23.58 -5.38
CA LEU A 334 -19.49 -23.31 -4.48
C LEU A 334 -18.42 -24.40 -4.59
N ASP A 335 -17.16 -23.99 -4.48
CA ASP A 335 -16.05 -24.92 -4.35
C ASP A 335 -15.94 -25.47 -2.92
N GLU A 336 -15.13 -26.53 -2.74
CA GLU A 336 -14.95 -27.19 -1.45
C GLU A 336 -14.40 -26.25 -0.38
N ASP A 337 -13.56 -25.29 -0.76
CA ASP A 337 -12.98 -24.31 0.17
C ASP A 337 -14.04 -23.32 0.69
N ALA A 338 -14.92 -22.82 -0.19
CA ALA A 338 -16.03 -21.96 0.19
C ALA A 338 -17.05 -22.70 1.07
N MET A 339 -17.34 -23.98 0.77
CA MET A 339 -18.18 -24.81 1.64
C MET A 339 -17.54 -25.00 3.02
N ARG A 340 -16.24 -25.34 3.06
CA ARG A 340 -15.48 -25.48 4.32
C ARG A 340 -15.43 -24.16 5.10
N ALA A 341 -15.39 -23.01 4.42
CA ALA A 341 -15.45 -21.71 5.08
C ALA A 341 -16.82 -21.45 5.73
N LEU A 342 -17.92 -21.87 5.08
CA LEU A 342 -19.27 -21.80 5.66
C LEU A 342 -19.43 -22.73 6.87
N ASP A 343 -18.87 -23.95 6.83
CA ASP A 343 -18.87 -24.89 7.96
C ASP A 343 -18.20 -24.33 9.22
N ASN A 344 -17.26 -23.40 9.07
CA ASN A 344 -16.55 -22.77 10.17
C ASN A 344 -17.29 -21.58 10.79
N LEU A 345 -18.47 -21.21 10.27
CA LEU A 345 -19.29 -20.11 10.78
C LEU A 345 -20.44 -20.62 11.66
N SER A 346 -21.10 -19.71 12.37
CA SER A 346 -22.42 -20.00 12.95
C SER A 346 -23.46 -20.20 11.84
N GLU A 347 -24.46 -21.05 12.11
CA GLU A 347 -25.53 -21.36 11.15
C GLU A 347 -26.24 -20.08 10.66
N GLU A 348 -26.49 -19.13 11.55
CA GLU A 348 -27.11 -17.84 11.22
C GLU A 348 -26.25 -17.01 10.24
N ALA A 349 -24.93 -16.96 10.47
CA ALA A 349 -24.02 -16.22 9.60
C ALA A 349 -23.88 -16.89 8.23
N ALA A 350 -23.72 -18.22 8.21
CA ALA A 350 -23.67 -18.98 6.96
C ALA A 350 -24.96 -18.80 6.14
N ARG A 351 -26.13 -18.90 6.79
CA ARG A 351 -27.44 -18.69 6.15
C ARG A 351 -27.58 -17.29 5.57
N LYS A 352 -27.16 -16.25 6.31
CA LYS A 352 -27.18 -14.86 5.83
C LYS A 352 -26.32 -14.67 4.59
N ILE A 353 -25.12 -15.25 4.57
CA ILE A 353 -24.20 -15.17 3.43
C ILE A 353 -24.80 -15.86 2.19
N VAL A 354 -25.38 -17.05 2.36
CA VAL A 354 -25.99 -17.81 1.26
C VAL A 354 -27.24 -17.12 0.71
N LEU A 355 -28.10 -16.57 1.58
CA LEU A 355 -29.26 -15.75 1.17
C LEU A 355 -28.82 -14.53 0.36
N GLN A 356 -27.82 -13.79 0.85
CA GLN A 356 -27.32 -12.61 0.16
C GLN A 356 -26.68 -12.96 -1.19
N LEU A 357 -26.01 -14.11 -1.29
CA LEU A 357 -25.48 -14.59 -2.56
C LEU A 357 -26.60 -14.97 -3.53
N SER A 358 -27.69 -15.56 -3.05
CA SER A 358 -28.88 -15.86 -3.86
C SER A 358 -29.49 -14.60 -4.46
N ASP A 359 -29.67 -13.56 -3.64
CA ASP A 359 -30.20 -12.26 -4.07
C ASP A 359 -29.27 -11.55 -5.09
N GLN A 360 -27.96 -11.77 -4.98
CA GLN A 360 -26.94 -11.14 -5.83
C GLN A 360 -26.44 -12.05 -6.95
N ARG A 361 -27.09 -13.18 -7.23
CA ARG A 361 -26.60 -14.21 -8.16
C ARG A 361 -26.27 -13.66 -9.56
N SER A 362 -27.06 -12.72 -10.07
CA SER A 362 -26.83 -12.09 -11.39
C SER A 362 -25.68 -11.08 -11.40
N LYS A 363 -25.25 -10.62 -10.22
CA LYS A 363 -24.22 -9.59 -10.05
C LYS A 363 -22.86 -10.18 -9.66
N VAL A 364 -22.86 -11.37 -9.06
CA VAL A 364 -21.64 -12.04 -8.58
C VAL A 364 -21.13 -13.02 -9.63
N ASN A 365 -20.01 -12.67 -10.27
CA ASN A 365 -19.39 -13.50 -11.31
C ASN A 365 -18.69 -14.77 -10.76
N ASN A 366 -18.26 -14.75 -9.49
CA ASN A 366 -17.63 -15.88 -8.82
C ASN A 366 -18.23 -16.07 -7.41
N PRO A 367 -19.18 -17.01 -7.25
CA PRO A 367 -19.88 -17.21 -5.99
C PRO A 367 -18.96 -17.72 -4.87
N SER A 368 -18.00 -18.62 -5.16
CA SER A 368 -17.05 -19.12 -4.16
C SER A 368 -16.18 -18.00 -3.57
N ALA A 369 -15.66 -17.11 -4.41
CA ALA A 369 -14.85 -15.97 -3.96
C ALA A 369 -15.66 -15.00 -3.10
N TYR A 370 -16.94 -14.79 -3.43
CA TYR A 370 -17.85 -13.98 -2.62
C TYR A 370 -18.05 -14.59 -1.23
N VAL A 371 -18.38 -15.89 -1.17
CA VAL A 371 -18.58 -16.62 0.10
C VAL A 371 -17.32 -16.59 0.96
N MET A 372 -16.15 -16.87 0.39
CA MET A 372 -14.87 -16.83 1.12
C MET A 372 -14.59 -15.46 1.74
N LYS A 373 -14.89 -14.38 1.02
CA LYS A 373 -14.72 -13.01 1.52
C LYS A 373 -15.74 -12.69 2.62
N ALA A 374 -17.00 -13.05 2.40
CA ALA A 374 -18.08 -12.81 3.37
C ALA A 374 -17.86 -13.61 4.66
N ALA A 375 -17.40 -14.85 4.56
CA ALA A 375 -17.05 -15.70 5.69
C ALA A 375 -15.89 -15.10 6.50
N ARG A 376 -14.84 -14.61 5.83
CA ARG A 376 -13.73 -13.91 6.51
C ARG A 376 -14.20 -12.66 7.23
N ASN A 377 -15.10 -11.87 6.64
CA ASN A 377 -15.66 -10.70 7.30
C ASN A 377 -16.50 -11.10 8.53
N ALA A 378 -17.34 -12.13 8.41
CA ALA A 378 -18.15 -12.63 9.51
C ALA A 378 -17.32 -13.19 10.67
N GLN A 379 -16.13 -13.72 10.41
CA GLN A 379 -15.17 -14.14 11.44
C GLN A 379 -14.47 -12.97 12.14
N GLN A 380 -14.35 -11.82 11.46
CA GLN A 380 -13.74 -10.61 12.02
C GLN A 380 -14.74 -9.78 12.83
N ASP A 381 -16.02 -9.90 12.53
CA ASP A 381 -17.07 -9.29 13.33
C ASP A 381 -17.27 -10.12 14.61
N PRO A 382 -17.00 -9.56 15.81
CA PRO A 382 -17.20 -10.30 17.04
C PRO A 382 -18.68 -10.70 17.15
N PRO A 383 -19.00 -11.92 17.65
CA PRO A 383 -20.34 -12.52 17.65
C PRO A 383 -21.44 -11.80 18.44
N GLY A 384 -21.27 -10.51 18.75
CA GLY A 384 -22.28 -9.62 19.34
C GLY A 384 -22.52 -8.30 18.60
N ALA A 385 -21.70 -7.92 17.61
CA ALA A 385 -21.81 -6.60 16.96
C ALA A 385 -22.97 -6.51 15.95
N SER A 386 -23.33 -7.62 15.29
CA SER A 386 -24.39 -7.62 14.28
C SER A 386 -25.82 -7.76 14.83
N ARG A 387 -25.99 -8.11 16.13
CA ARG A 387 -27.33 -8.26 16.72
C ARG A 387 -28.01 -6.91 17.00
N LEU A 388 -27.26 -5.81 17.07
CA LEU A 388 -27.80 -4.46 17.26
C LEU A 388 -28.17 -3.74 15.96
N ALA A 389 -27.71 -4.21 14.80
CA ALA A 389 -27.92 -3.51 13.52
C ALA A 389 -29.15 -3.98 12.71
N MET A 390 -29.83 -5.05 13.12
CA MET A 390 -30.95 -5.63 12.35
C MET A 390 -32.24 -5.82 13.13
N GLN A 391 -32.29 -5.45 14.42
CA GLN A 391 -33.49 -5.52 15.26
C GLN A 391 -34.04 -4.14 15.66
N GLU A 392 -33.76 -3.09 14.90
CA GLU A 392 -34.36 -1.75 15.09
C GLU A 392 -34.97 -1.18 13.79
N ASN A 393 -35.64 -2.01 12.99
CA ASN A 393 -36.43 -1.50 11.86
C ASN A 393 -37.81 -2.15 11.69
N ILE A 394 -38.42 -2.61 12.79
CA ILE A 394 -39.85 -2.92 12.83
C ILE A 394 -40.44 -2.32 14.11
N SER A 395 -41.04 -1.14 13.94
CA SER A 395 -42.14 -0.61 14.75
C SER A 395 -41.95 -0.51 16.27
N GLN A 396 -40.97 0.27 16.72
CA GLN A 396 -41.14 1.01 17.97
C GLN A 396 -41.32 2.50 17.65
N PRO A 397 -42.39 3.15 18.15
CA PRO A 397 -42.55 4.59 18.01
C PRO A 397 -41.38 5.30 18.74
N PRO A 398 -40.87 6.41 18.17
CA PRO A 398 -39.66 7.05 18.67
C PRO A 398 -39.83 7.48 20.14
N PRO A 399 -38.94 7.07 21.06
CA PRO A 399 -38.86 7.67 22.38
C PRO A 399 -38.38 9.11 22.20
N MET A 400 -39.25 10.07 22.50
CA MET A 400 -38.97 11.49 22.42
C MET A 400 -37.96 11.88 23.51
N ASP A 401 -36.92 12.62 23.10
CA ASP A 401 -36.14 13.57 23.89
C ASP A 401 -35.11 13.08 24.94
N GLY A 402 -34.76 11.79 24.99
CA GLY A 402 -33.78 11.26 25.97
C GLY A 402 -32.30 11.26 25.56
N ASP A 403 -31.98 11.13 24.27
CA ASP A 403 -30.61 10.79 23.82
C ASP A 403 -29.61 11.96 23.83
N GLY A 404 -30.09 13.20 23.94
CA GLY A 404 -29.21 14.39 23.93
C GLY A 404 -28.34 14.49 25.18
N ILE A 405 -28.85 14.05 26.33
CA ILE A 405 -28.17 14.21 27.63
C ILE A 405 -27.01 13.21 27.76
N GLU A 406 -27.18 11.97 27.28
CA GLU A 406 -26.13 10.95 27.35
C GLU A 406 -24.92 11.33 26.47
N LEU A 407 -25.15 12.01 25.34
CA LEU A 407 -24.07 12.48 24.46
C LEU A 407 -23.21 13.58 25.10
N GLU A 408 -23.83 14.55 25.79
CA GLU A 408 -23.07 15.63 26.42
C GLU A 408 -22.19 15.12 27.57
N GLU A 409 -22.68 14.13 28.32
CA GLU A 409 -21.91 13.47 29.38
C GLU A 409 -20.74 12.64 28.80
N GLU A 410 -20.99 11.86 27.75
CA GLU A 410 -19.95 11.08 27.07
C GLU A 410 -18.88 11.97 26.41
N ILE A 411 -19.27 13.07 25.76
CA ILE A 411 -18.32 14.05 25.18
C ILE A 411 -17.55 14.75 26.29
N GLY A 412 -18.20 15.12 27.40
CA GLY A 412 -17.56 15.78 28.54
C GLY A 412 -16.38 14.98 29.08
N GLN A 413 -16.52 13.66 29.18
CA GLN A 413 -15.46 12.76 29.66
C GLN A 413 -14.26 12.67 28.69
N LEU A 414 -14.48 12.82 27.38
CA LEU A 414 -13.41 12.80 26.37
C LEU A 414 -12.83 14.18 26.03
N SER A 415 -13.49 15.25 26.44
CA SER A 415 -13.05 16.63 26.15
C SER A 415 -11.64 16.94 26.69
N ALA A 416 -11.20 16.24 27.75
CA ALA A 416 -9.85 16.37 28.28
C ALA A 416 -8.76 15.70 27.42
N LEU A 417 -9.15 14.75 26.55
CA LEU A 417 -8.25 13.96 25.70
C LEU A 417 -8.26 14.43 24.24
N LEU A 418 -9.33 15.10 23.81
CA LEU A 418 -9.51 15.58 22.45
C LEU A 418 -9.06 17.03 22.30
N ASP A 419 -8.44 17.35 21.17
CA ASP A 419 -8.11 18.73 20.83
C ASP A 419 -9.35 19.50 20.34
N GLU A 420 -9.25 20.84 20.35
CA GLU A 420 -10.35 21.74 19.95
C GLU A 420 -10.83 21.46 18.52
N LYS A 421 -9.93 21.02 17.64
CA LYS A 421 -10.25 20.70 16.25
C LYS A 421 -11.10 19.43 16.13
N ALA A 422 -10.76 18.38 16.87
CA ALA A 422 -11.52 17.13 16.91
C ALA A 422 -12.90 17.34 17.56
N MET A 423 -12.97 18.16 18.61
CA MET A 423 -14.23 18.56 19.24
C MET A 423 -15.12 19.33 18.26
N SER A 424 -14.56 20.34 17.57
CA SER A 424 -15.28 21.10 16.54
C SER A 424 -15.79 20.17 15.42
N ALA A 425 -14.97 19.23 14.96
CA ALA A 425 -15.37 18.25 13.93
C ALA A 425 -16.51 17.32 14.38
N LEU A 426 -16.55 16.93 15.67
CA LEU A 426 -17.65 16.14 16.23
C LEU A 426 -18.96 16.93 16.31
N HIS A 427 -18.92 18.20 16.71
CA HIS A 427 -20.11 19.07 16.75
C HIS A 427 -20.73 19.34 15.38
N GLU A 428 -19.96 19.21 14.30
CA GLU A 428 -20.48 19.34 12.93
C GLU A 428 -21.28 18.10 12.44
N LEU A 429 -21.30 17.01 13.20
CA LEU A 429 -22.05 15.80 12.86
C LEU A 429 -23.41 15.74 13.58
N PRO A 430 -24.38 14.98 13.05
CA PRO A 430 -25.58 14.64 13.80
C PRO A 430 -25.23 13.97 15.15
N PRO A 431 -25.94 14.27 16.26
CA PRO A 431 -25.65 13.74 17.59
C PRO A 431 -25.46 12.22 17.63
N SER A 432 -26.33 11.47 16.94
CA SER A 432 -26.26 10.00 16.85
C SER A 432 -24.95 9.49 16.22
N SER A 433 -24.43 10.20 15.23
CA SER A 433 -23.16 9.85 14.57
C SER A 433 -21.96 10.17 15.45
N ALA A 434 -22.02 11.28 16.20
CA ALA A 434 -20.99 11.66 17.14
C ALA A 434 -20.87 10.64 18.29
N VAL A 435 -22.01 10.20 18.88
CA VAL A 435 -22.04 9.12 19.91
C VAL A 435 -21.35 7.86 19.36
N HIS A 436 -21.67 7.46 18.13
CA HIS A 436 -21.12 6.25 17.54
C HIS A 436 -19.59 6.31 17.39
N ILE A 437 -19.06 7.46 16.96
CA ILE A 437 -17.61 7.67 16.83
C ILE A 437 -16.94 7.61 18.20
N VAL A 438 -17.53 8.27 19.21
CA VAL A 438 -17.04 8.31 20.60
C VAL A 438 -17.02 6.91 21.23
N ARG A 439 -18.11 6.14 21.12
CA ARG A 439 -18.17 4.75 21.61
C ARG A 439 -17.14 3.86 20.93
N LYS A 440 -16.95 4.02 19.62
CA LYS A 440 -15.94 3.26 18.87
C LYS A 440 -14.51 3.62 19.27
N LEU A 441 -14.23 4.89 19.56
CA LEU A 441 -12.94 5.33 20.08
C LEU A 441 -12.65 4.66 21.43
N ARG A 442 -13.62 4.63 22.35
CA ARG A 442 -13.47 3.94 23.65
C ARG A 442 -13.13 2.46 23.50
N MET A 443 -13.80 1.76 22.60
CA MET A 443 -13.49 0.34 22.33
C MET A 443 -12.07 0.13 21.78
N GLN A 444 -11.46 1.16 21.19
CA GLN A 444 -10.15 1.10 20.53
C GLN A 444 -9.07 1.90 21.27
N GLU A 445 -9.35 2.43 22.46
CA GLU A 445 -8.48 3.40 23.15
C GLU A 445 -7.07 2.85 23.37
N ALA A 446 -6.94 1.57 23.73
CA ALA A 446 -5.65 0.90 23.91
C ALA A 446 -4.81 0.78 22.64
N GLN A 447 -5.41 0.89 21.45
CA GLN A 447 -4.73 0.78 20.15
C GLN A 447 -4.47 2.14 19.50
N VAL A 448 -5.15 3.20 19.94
CA VAL A 448 -5.09 4.52 19.30
C VAL A 448 -4.09 5.40 20.04
N THR A 449 -2.96 5.67 19.39
CA THR A 449 -1.89 6.51 19.96
C THR A 449 -2.25 7.99 20.03
N ASN A 450 -3.18 8.47 19.18
CA ASN A 450 -3.64 9.84 19.16
C ASN A 450 -5.16 9.88 18.89
N ALA A 451 -5.93 10.10 19.96
CA ALA A 451 -7.39 10.14 19.94
C ALA A 451 -7.93 11.23 19.00
N SER A 452 -7.42 12.45 19.08
CA SER A 452 -7.87 13.59 18.26
C SER A 452 -7.71 13.34 16.76
N ALA A 453 -6.57 12.79 16.35
CA ALA A 453 -6.30 12.45 14.95
C ALA A 453 -7.23 11.34 14.44
N TRP A 454 -7.51 10.34 15.28
CA TRP A 454 -8.43 9.26 14.95
C TRP A 454 -9.87 9.78 14.78
N VAL A 455 -10.34 10.64 15.70
CA VAL A 455 -11.67 11.27 15.63
C VAL A 455 -11.81 12.11 14.37
N CYS A 456 -10.86 12.99 14.06
CA CYS A 456 -10.89 13.79 12.83
C CYS A 456 -11.01 12.92 11.57
N LYS A 457 -10.30 11.79 11.53
CA LYS A 457 -10.35 10.84 10.42
C LYS A 457 -11.70 10.10 10.36
N ALA A 458 -12.25 9.70 11.50
CA ALA A 458 -13.55 9.04 11.57
C ALA A 458 -14.69 9.98 11.12
N VAL A 459 -14.66 11.24 11.56
CA VAL A 459 -15.58 12.29 11.10
C VAL A 459 -15.44 12.51 9.58
N GLY A 460 -14.20 12.59 9.08
CA GLY A 460 -13.94 12.74 7.64
C GLY A 460 -14.49 11.57 6.81
N ASN A 461 -14.42 10.34 7.32
CA ASN A 461 -14.99 9.17 6.67
C ASN A 461 -16.52 9.17 6.68
N MET A 462 -17.16 9.64 7.76
CA MET A 462 -18.62 9.78 7.85
C MET A 462 -19.16 10.87 6.92
N LYS A 463 -18.44 12.00 6.80
CA LYS A 463 -18.79 13.09 5.88
C LYS A 463 -18.57 12.74 4.42
N ARG A 464 -17.71 11.74 4.15
CA ARG A 464 -17.46 11.30 2.78
C ARG A 464 -18.77 10.68 2.26
N PRO A 465 -19.37 11.21 1.19
CA PRO A 465 -20.54 10.58 0.60
C PRO A 465 -20.15 9.14 0.25
N PRO A 466 -21.05 8.16 0.48
CA PRO A 466 -20.80 6.79 0.09
C PRO A 466 -20.39 6.79 -1.39
N PRO A 467 -19.34 6.03 -1.78
CA PRO A 467 -18.90 6.01 -3.16
C PRO A 467 -20.11 5.71 -4.02
N ALA A 468 -20.50 6.68 -4.86
CA ALA A 468 -21.71 6.58 -5.67
C ALA A 468 -21.66 5.24 -6.41
N ALA A 469 -22.61 4.37 -6.11
CA ALA A 469 -22.61 2.96 -6.53
C ALA A 469 -22.86 2.75 -8.04
N GLY A 470 -22.47 3.74 -8.87
CA GLY A 470 -22.72 3.78 -10.31
C GLY A 470 -21.87 4.81 -11.03
N GLY A 471 -20.61 5.04 -10.62
CA GLY A 471 -19.66 5.72 -11.50
C GLY A 471 -19.61 4.99 -12.85
N PRO A 472 -19.73 5.69 -13.99
CA PRO A 472 -19.89 5.07 -15.30
C PRO A 472 -18.72 4.13 -15.57
N GLU A 473 -19.07 2.86 -15.73
CA GLU A 473 -18.21 1.79 -16.20
C GLU A 473 -17.47 2.32 -17.44
N PHE A 474 -16.14 2.44 -17.35
CA PHE A 474 -15.30 2.79 -18.48
C PHE A 474 -15.57 1.76 -19.58
N ALA A 475 -16.45 2.11 -20.51
CA ALA A 475 -16.74 1.35 -21.70
C ALA A 475 -15.42 1.06 -22.40
N LYS A 476 -14.97 -0.19 -22.28
CA LYS A 476 -13.83 -0.73 -23.00
C LYS A 476 -14.12 -0.52 -24.49
N ARG A 477 -13.49 0.49 -25.08
CA ARG A 477 -13.48 0.67 -26.53
C ARG A 477 -12.90 -0.59 -27.14
N ALA A 478 -13.75 -1.36 -27.80
CA ALA A 478 -13.35 -2.42 -28.70
C ALA A 478 -12.38 -1.83 -29.73
N ARG A 479 -11.15 -2.35 -29.77
CA ARG A 479 -10.28 -2.17 -30.92
C ARG A 479 -10.81 -3.09 -32.01
N VAL A 480 -11.37 -2.49 -33.06
CA VAL A 480 -11.52 -3.11 -34.38
C VAL A 480 -10.18 -3.01 -35.10
#